data_AF-A0A382UFT6-F1
#
_entry.id   AF-A0A382UFT6-F1
#
_cell.length_a   1.000
_cell.length_b   1.000
_cell.length_c   1.000
_cell.angle_alpha   90.00
_cell.angle_beta   90.00
_cell.angle_gamma   90.00
#
_symmetry.space_group_name_H-M   'P 1'
#
loop_
_entity.id
_entity.type
_entity.pdbx_description
1 polymer ?
#
loop_
_entity_poly.entity_id
_entity_poly.type
_entity_poly.pdbx_seq_one_letter_code
_entity_poly.pdbx_strand_id
1 'polypeptide(L)' 'FIIIDRKSRIIMKDGYRISEQAKSVWSMDPGIRIRVATSAPICTKTKEYLRQVNIEVLELNALNISL' A
#
# COMPACT_ATOMS: atom_id res chain seq x y z
N PHE A 1 8.31 -2.85 2.15
CA PHE A 1 6.84 -2.83 2.24
C PHE A 1 6.41 -1.54 2.91
N ILE A 2 5.26 -0.97 2.53
CA ILE A 2 4.56 0.03 3.34
C ILE A 2 3.53 -0.74 4.16
N ILE A 3 3.70 -0.78 5.49
CA ILE A 3 2.77 -1.47 6.39
C ILE A 3 1.75 -0.47 6.90
N ILE A 4 0.47 -0.81 6.75
CA ILE A 4 -0.65 0.00 7.23
C ILE A 4 -1.42 -0.83 8.24
N ASP A 5 -1.19 -0.55 9.51
CA ASP A 5 -1.98 -1.07 10.61
C ASP A 5 -3.08 -0.07 10.97
N ARG A 6 -4.33 -0.41 10.63
CA ARG A 6 -5.49 0.38 11.04
C ARG A 6 -6.74 -0.46 11.07
N LYS A 7 -7.66 -0.09 11.95
CA LYS A 7 -8.95 -0.76 12.09
C LYS A 7 -9.93 -0.46 10.94
N SER A 8 -9.95 0.77 10.43
CA SER A 8 -10.97 1.24 9.48
C SER A 8 -10.57 1.03 8.02
N ARG A 9 -11.56 1.03 7.11
CA ARG A 9 -11.37 0.75 5.67
C ARG A 9 -10.47 1.76 4.96
N ILE A 10 -9.47 1.29 4.20
CA ILE A 10 -8.62 2.13 3.33
C ILE A 10 -9.47 2.76 2.21
N ILE A 11 -9.49 4.08 2.15
CA ILE A 11 -10.22 4.89 1.16
C ILE A 11 -9.26 5.66 0.25
N MET A 12 -9.79 6.39 -0.74
CA MET A 12 -8.96 7.07 -1.74
C MET A 12 -7.96 8.07 -1.16
N LYS A 13 -8.33 8.78 -0.09
CA LYS A 13 -7.40 9.69 0.61
C LYS A 13 -6.14 8.96 1.08
N ASP A 14 -6.29 7.71 1.51
CA ASP A 14 -5.18 6.86 1.92
C ASP A 14 -4.41 6.37 0.70
N GLY A 15 -5.10 6.00 -0.39
CA GLY A 15 -4.48 5.67 -1.67
C GLY A 15 -3.51 6.75 -2.16
N TYR A 16 -3.92 8.02 -2.12
CA TYR A 16 -3.04 9.14 -2.49
C TYR A 16 -1.84 9.25 -1.55
N ARG A 17 -2.05 9.13 -0.23
CA ARG A 17 -0.95 9.18 0.76
C ARG A 17 0.07 8.06 0.54
N ILE A 18 -0.39 6.85 0.25
CA ILE A 18 0.45 5.69 -0.05
C ILE A 18 1.27 5.95 -1.32
N SER A 19 0.64 6.50 -2.37
CA SER A 19 1.31 6.85 -3.63
C SER A 19 2.41 7.88 -3.42
N GLU A 20 2.15 8.93 -2.61
CA GLU A 20 3.18 9.93 -2.29
C GLU A 20 4.35 9.32 -1.51
N GLN A 21 4.08 8.46 -0.52
CA GLN A 21 5.15 7.73 0.18
C GLN A 21 5.97 6.85 -0.78
N ALA A 22 5.31 6.16 -1.70
CA ALA A 22 5.97 5.34 -2.71
C ALA A 22 6.85 6.17 -3.64
N LYS A 23 6.39 7.35 -4.09
CA LYS A 23 7.18 8.29 -4.89
C LYS A 23 8.43 8.76 -4.16
N SER A 24 8.33 9.08 -2.87
CA SER A 24 9.51 9.47 -2.08
C SER A 24 10.54 8.34 -2.03
N VAL A 25 10.11 7.09 -1.87
CA VAL A 25 11.01 5.93 -1.89
C VAL A 25 11.63 5.75 -3.29
N TRP A 26 10.84 5.79 -4.36
CA TRP A 26 11.34 5.67 -5.73
C TRP A 26 12.30 6.78 -6.15
N SER A 27 12.14 7.99 -5.59
CA SER A 27 13.10 9.08 -5.86
C SER A 27 14.49 8.80 -5.32
N MET A 28 14.63 7.93 -4.31
CA MET A 28 15.91 7.50 -3.75
C MET A 28 16.42 6.22 -4.43
N ASP A 29 15.53 5.28 -4.74
CA ASP A 29 15.84 4.04 -5.45
C ASP A 29 14.73 3.70 -6.46
N PRO A 30 14.89 4.08 -7.75
CA PRO A 30 13.88 3.85 -8.78
C PRO A 30 13.64 2.37 -9.09
N GLY A 31 14.57 1.47 -8.75
CA GLY A 31 14.47 0.04 -9.05
C GLY A 31 13.64 -0.75 -8.04
N ILE A 32 13.31 -0.15 -6.90
CA ILE A 32 12.68 -0.89 -5.81
C ILE A 32 11.19 -1.15 -6.07
N ARG A 33 10.77 -2.41 -5.89
CA ARG A 33 9.36 -2.79 -5.97
C ARG A 33 8.67 -2.52 -4.64
N ILE A 34 7.73 -1.58 -4.64
CA ILE A 34 6.94 -1.21 -3.47
C ILE A 34 5.65 -2.01 -3.41
N ARG A 35 5.34 -2.53 -2.23
CA ARG A 35 4.13 -3.29 -1.92
C ARG A 35 3.54 -2.79 -0.61
N VAL A 36 2.22 -2.76 -0.53
CA VAL A 36 1.46 -2.38 0.66
C VAL A 36 0.97 -3.65 1.35
N ALA A 37 1.10 -3.68 2.67
CA ALA A 37 0.56 -4.73 3.52
C ALA A 37 -0.43 -4.13 4.50
N THR A 38 -1.65 -4.69 4.59
CA THR A 38 -2.64 -4.22 5.57
C THR A 38 -3.60 -5.33 5.98
N SER A 39 -4.10 -5.22 7.21
CA SER A 39 -5.22 -6.02 7.73
C SER A 39 -6.59 -5.36 7.50
N ALA A 40 -6.59 -4.09 7.07
CA ALA A 40 -7.82 -3.33 6.85
C ALA A 40 -8.48 -3.67 5.51
N PRO A 41 -9.82 -3.69 5.43
CA PRO A 41 -10.50 -3.78 4.14
C PRO A 41 -10.17 -2.56 3.27
N ILE A 42 -10.17 -2.73 1.95
CA ILE A 42 -9.86 -1.67 0.99
C ILE A 42 -11.05 -1.45 0.05
N CYS A 43 -11.41 -0.18 -0.20
CA CYS A 43 -12.37 0.13 -1.25
C CYS A 43 -11.84 -0.27 -2.63
N THR A 44 -12.68 -0.89 -3.47
CA THR A 44 -12.31 -1.35 -4.83
C THR A 44 -11.57 -0.28 -5.64
N LYS A 45 -12.11 0.94 -5.70
CA LYS A 45 -11.48 2.08 -6.40
C LYS A 45 -10.06 2.40 -5.91
N THR A 46 -9.81 2.25 -4.60
CA THR A 46 -8.48 2.49 -4.02
C THR A 46 -7.52 1.38 -4.41
N LYS A 47 -7.98 0.12 -4.38
CA LYS A 47 -7.18 -1.03 -4.80
C LYS A 47 -6.79 -0.93 -6.28
N GLU A 48 -7.74 -0.52 -7.14
CA GLU A 48 -7.51 -0.28 -8.56
C GLU A 48 -6.53 0.85 -8.80
N TYR A 49 -6.70 1.99 -8.12
CA TYR A 49 -5.79 3.12 -8.20
C TYR A 49 -4.35 2.72 -7.83
N LEU A 50 -4.16 2.01 -6.71
CA LEU A 50 -2.84 1.56 -6.27
C LEU A 50 -2.20 0.62 -7.30
N ARG A 51 -2.99 -0.30 -7.88
CA ARG A 51 -2.52 -1.19 -8.96
C ARG A 51 -2.08 -0.39 -10.20
N GLN A 52 -2.83 0.64 -10.59
CA GLN A 52 -2.48 1.50 -11.74
C GLN A 52 -1.16 2.24 -11.56
N VAL A 53 -0.82 2.60 -10.32
CA VAL A 53 0.47 3.22 -9.99
C VAL A 53 1.53 2.18 -9.60
N ASN A 54 1.37 0.92 -10.01
CA ASN A 54 2.32 -0.19 -9.78
C ASN A 54 2.58 -0.52 -8.29
N ILE A 55 1.60 -0.28 -7.43
CA ILE A 55 1.65 -0.65 -6.01
C ILE A 55 0.69 -1.83 -5.78
N GLU A 56 1.27 -3.00 -5.49
CA GLU A 56 0.50 -4.19 -5.15
C GLU A 56 0.09 -4.15 -3.67
N VAL A 57 -1.14 -4.59 -3.38
CA VAL A 57 -1.65 -4.69 -2.01
C VAL A 57 -1.81 -6.14 -1.61
N LEU A 58 -1.24 -6.49 -0.47
CA LEU A 58 -1.25 -7.82 0.13
C LEU A 58 -1.93 -7.77 1.49
N GLU A 59 -2.58 -8.88 1.86
CA GLU A 59 -3.06 -9.04 3.23
C GLU A 59 -1.87 -9.20 4.17
N LEU A 60 -1.90 -8.47 5.28
CA LEU A 60 -0.82 -8.50 6.26
C LEU A 60 -0.58 -9.91 6.81
N ASN A 61 -1.65 -10.68 7.01
CA ASN A 61 -1.60 -12.06 7.48
C ASN A 61 -0.86 -12.99 6.51
N ALA A 62 -0.82 -12.67 5.21
CA ALA A 62 -0.14 -13.48 4.21
C ALA A 62 1.39 -13.33 4.26
N LEU A 63 1.92 -12.37 5.02
CA LEU A 63 3.37 -12.09 5.03
C LEU A 63 4.13 -12.85 6.12
N ASN A 64 3.47 -13.60 7.03
CA ASN A 64 4.11 -14.25 8.17
C ASN A 64 5.08 -13.32 8.95
N ILE A 65 4.79 -12.02 8.96
CA ILE A 65 5.57 -11.04 9.71
C ILE A 65 4.91 -10.90 11.07
N SER A 66 5.55 -11.40 12.12
CA SER A 66 5.23 -11.01 13.49
C SER A 66 5.68 -9.55 13.65
N LEU A 67 4.72 -8.63 13.69
CA LEU A 67 4.95 -7.21 14.00
C LEU A 67 5.07 -7.01 15.52
#